data_AF-A0AAE1N542-F1
#
_entry.id   AF-A0AAE1N542-F1
#
_cell.length_a   1.000
_cell.length_b   1.000
_cell.length_c   1.000
_cell.angle_alpha   90.00
_cell.angle_beta   90.00
_cell.angle_gamma   90.00
#
_symmetry.space_group_name_H-M   'P 1'
#
loop_
_entity.id
_entity.type
_entity.pdbx_description
1 polymer ?
#
loop_
_entity_poly.entity_id
_entity_poly.type
_entity_poly.pdbx_seq_one_letter_code
_entity_poly.pdbx_strand_id
1 'polypeptide(L)'
;MSGDKREEYSALSEKDEEEVDNIEEKDNEILKSRVSNHPLFDLLVEQHLNCLKVAGDISNLEKVKKKIDRKKNAMKKQNLGMFNHSELDHFMEAYCMALGKLKEAMEEPQTESLAFINNMHSQLTDLTDGLTLSSPSSSTSKHNLKDGI
;
A
#
# COMPACT_ATOMS: atom_id res chain seq x y z
N MET A 1 -52.87 -9.85 -37.41
CA MET A 1 -51.62 -9.14 -37.08
C MET A 1 -51.38 -9.40 -35.61
N SER A 2 -50.55 -10.41 -35.29
CA SER A 2 -50.36 -10.92 -33.91
C SER A 2 -48.91 -10.74 -33.47
N GLY A 3 -48.38 -9.53 -33.63
CA GLY A 3 -47.20 -9.09 -32.92
C GLY A 3 -47.64 -8.26 -31.71
N ASP A 4 -46.77 -8.19 -30.72
CA ASP A 4 -46.70 -7.05 -29.79
C ASP A 4 -47.57 -7.08 -28.51
N LYS A 5 -47.52 -8.20 -27.78
CA LYS A 5 -47.73 -8.18 -26.31
C LYS A 5 -46.54 -8.76 -25.53
N ARG A 6 -45.64 -9.47 -26.23
CA ARG A 6 -44.46 -10.09 -25.63
C ARG A 6 -43.28 -9.11 -25.58
N GLU A 7 -43.18 -8.20 -26.54
CA GLU A 7 -42.21 -7.08 -26.56
C GLU A 7 -42.57 -6.00 -25.54
N GLU A 8 -43.85 -5.68 -25.37
CA GLU A 8 -44.30 -4.71 -24.36
C GLU A 8 -43.97 -5.14 -22.92
N TYR A 9 -44.10 -6.43 -22.60
CA TYR A 9 -43.73 -6.98 -21.29
C TYR A 9 -42.22 -7.08 -21.06
N SER A 10 -41.40 -7.29 -22.10
CA SER A 10 -39.94 -7.24 -21.95
C SER A 10 -39.42 -5.81 -21.82
N ALA A 11 -39.98 -4.86 -22.59
CA ALA A 11 -39.61 -3.45 -22.54
C ALA A 11 -40.03 -2.75 -21.23
N LEU A 12 -41.04 -3.26 -20.52
CA LEU A 12 -41.39 -2.79 -19.17
C LEU A 12 -40.38 -3.27 -18.11
N SER A 13 -39.94 -4.53 -18.19
CA SER A 13 -38.89 -5.08 -17.32
C SER A 13 -37.55 -4.36 -17.51
N GLU A 14 -37.17 -4.08 -18.76
CA GLU A 14 -35.93 -3.39 -19.10
C GLU A 14 -35.93 -1.92 -18.65
N LYS A 15 -37.09 -1.23 -18.69
CA LYS A 15 -37.22 0.15 -18.19
C LYS A 15 -37.12 0.26 -16.66
N ASP A 16 -37.70 -0.70 -15.94
CA ASP A 16 -37.62 -0.74 -14.48
C ASP A 16 -36.18 -1.08 -14.03
N GLU A 17 -35.46 -1.93 -14.76
CA GLU A 17 -34.04 -2.22 -14.52
C GLU A 17 -33.14 -1.01 -14.85
N GLU A 18 -33.34 -0.33 -15.99
CA GLU A 18 -32.58 0.88 -16.36
C GLU A 18 -32.81 2.05 -15.39
N GLU A 19 -34.03 2.25 -14.88
CA GLU A 19 -34.33 3.30 -13.88
C GLU A 19 -33.70 2.99 -12.51
N VAL A 20 -33.67 1.72 -12.09
CA VAL A 20 -33.02 1.32 -10.83
C VAL A 20 -31.50 1.46 -10.91
N ASP A 21 -30.88 1.02 -12.01
CA ASP A 21 -29.44 1.21 -12.26
C ASP A 21 -29.05 2.70 -12.27
N ASN A 22 -29.92 3.56 -12.85
CA ASN A 22 -29.69 5.00 -12.90
C ASN A 22 -29.75 5.67 -11.51
N ILE A 23 -30.57 5.15 -10.59
CA ILE A 23 -30.65 5.64 -9.21
C ILE A 23 -29.41 5.20 -8.42
N GLU A 24 -28.98 3.94 -8.55
CA GLU A 24 -27.79 3.43 -7.86
C GLU A 24 -26.51 4.16 -8.30
N GLU A 25 -26.37 4.48 -9.59
CA GLU A 25 -25.24 5.26 -10.09
C GLU A 25 -25.20 6.66 -9.47
N LYS A 26 -26.35 7.35 -9.41
CA LYS A 26 -26.46 8.68 -8.80
C LYS A 26 -26.14 8.66 -7.31
N ASP A 27 -26.65 7.68 -6.57
CA ASP A 27 -26.36 7.54 -5.14
C ASP A 27 -24.88 7.27 -4.89
N ASN A 28 -24.26 6.45 -5.75
CA ASN A 28 -22.81 6.21 -5.73
C ASN A 28 -22.01 7.49 -6.04
N GLU A 29 -22.43 8.32 -6.98
CA GLU A 29 -21.78 9.61 -7.27
C GLU A 29 -21.90 10.59 -6.09
N ILE A 30 -23.07 10.66 -5.46
CA ILE A 30 -23.31 11.47 -4.25
C ILE A 30 -22.40 10.98 -3.12
N LEU A 31 -22.32 9.68 -2.89
CA LEU A 31 -21.46 9.10 -1.86
C LEU A 31 -19.98 9.38 -2.12
N LYS A 32 -19.50 9.14 -3.36
CA LYS A 32 -18.12 9.46 -3.77
C LYS A 32 -17.81 10.94 -3.55
N SER A 33 -18.76 11.82 -3.88
CA SER A 33 -18.63 13.26 -3.65
C SER A 33 -18.52 13.59 -2.16
N ARG A 34 -19.37 13.00 -1.31
CA ARG A 34 -19.34 13.19 0.14
C ARG A 34 -18.01 12.72 0.74
N VAL A 35 -17.57 11.50 0.41
CA VAL A 35 -16.28 10.96 0.87
C VAL A 35 -15.12 11.85 0.42
N SER A 36 -15.14 12.30 -0.84
CA SER A 36 -14.05 13.11 -1.41
C SER A 36 -13.94 14.53 -0.84
N ASN A 37 -15.05 15.08 -0.34
CA ASN A 37 -15.10 16.41 0.27
C ASN A 37 -15.01 16.36 1.81
N HIS A 38 -14.87 15.17 2.39
CA HIS A 38 -14.82 14.99 3.83
C HIS A 38 -13.50 15.53 4.41
N PRO A 39 -13.50 16.20 5.59
CA PRO A 39 -12.27 16.73 6.21
C PRO A 39 -11.15 15.70 6.41
N LEU A 40 -11.52 14.43 6.67
CA LEU A 40 -10.57 13.32 6.86
C LEU A 40 -10.11 12.65 5.55
N PHE A 41 -10.57 13.08 4.38
CA PHE A 41 -10.23 12.40 3.12
C PHE A 41 -8.72 12.43 2.81
N ASP A 42 -8.06 13.56 3.03
CA ASP A 42 -6.61 13.67 2.82
C ASP A 42 -5.84 12.76 3.79
N LEU A 43 -6.28 12.65 5.05
CA LEU A 43 -5.67 11.74 6.02
C LEU A 43 -5.86 10.27 5.62
N LEU A 44 -7.07 9.90 5.19
CA LEU A 44 -7.39 8.56 4.71
C LEU A 44 -6.49 8.14 3.55
N VAL A 45 -6.30 9.05 2.58
CA VAL A 45 -5.36 8.87 1.47
C VAL A 45 -3.94 8.64 1.99
N GLU A 46 -3.48 9.49 2.90
CA GLU A 46 -2.11 9.42 3.41
C GLU A 46 -1.84 8.08 4.10
N GLN A 47 -2.76 7.63 4.96
CA GLN A 47 -2.65 6.33 5.63
C GLN A 47 -2.61 5.19 4.61
N HIS A 48 -3.42 5.25 3.55
CA HIS A 48 -3.40 4.26 2.48
C HIS A 48 -2.05 4.24 1.73
N LEU A 49 -1.50 5.41 1.41
CA LEU A 49 -0.19 5.50 0.75
C LEU A 49 0.95 4.98 1.63
N ASN A 50 0.87 5.20 2.95
CA ASN A 50 1.82 4.64 3.90
C ASN A 50 1.77 3.11 3.92
N CYS A 51 0.58 2.51 3.86
CA CYS A 51 0.44 1.06 3.72
C CYS A 51 1.10 0.55 2.43
N LEU A 52 0.85 1.20 1.28
CA LEU A 52 1.48 0.80 0.00
C LEU A 52 3.00 0.90 0.04
N LYS A 53 3.53 1.92 0.74
CA LYS A 53 4.98 2.09 0.93
C LYS A 53 5.58 0.93 1.72
N VAL A 54 4.96 0.55 2.84
CA VAL A 54 5.42 -0.59 3.66
C VAL A 54 5.25 -1.92 2.91
N ALA A 55 4.19 -2.06 2.12
CA ALA A 55 3.96 -3.24 1.29
C ALA A 55 4.91 -3.35 0.08
N GLY A 56 5.69 -2.30 -0.23
CA GLY A 56 6.55 -2.27 -1.41
C GLY A 56 5.82 -2.13 -2.75
N ASP A 57 4.53 -1.76 -2.75
CA ASP A 57 3.72 -1.62 -3.97
C ASP A 57 3.89 -0.23 -4.60
N ILE A 58 5.09 -0.01 -5.15
CA ILE A 58 5.50 1.27 -5.77
C ILE A 58 4.60 1.61 -6.96
N SER A 59 4.12 0.61 -7.71
CA SER A 59 3.26 0.81 -8.88
C SER A 59 1.93 1.43 -8.49
N ASN A 60 1.26 0.88 -7.47
CA ASN A 60 -0.01 1.45 -7.01
C ASN A 60 0.20 2.77 -6.24
N LEU A 61 1.29 2.92 -5.49
CA LEU A 61 1.66 4.19 -4.85
C LEU A 61 1.70 5.35 -5.87
N GLU A 62 2.41 5.16 -6.98
CA GLU A 62 2.54 6.17 -8.04
C GLU A 62 1.22 6.42 -8.77
N LYS A 63 0.43 5.37 -9.03
CA LYS A 63 -0.90 5.50 -9.65
C LYS A 63 -1.85 6.32 -8.78
N VAL A 64 -1.89 6.05 -7.47
CA VAL A 64 -2.76 6.76 -6.53
C VAL A 64 -2.34 8.21 -6.41
N LYS A 65 -1.04 8.49 -6.20
CA LYS A 65 -0.52 9.87 -6.17
C LYS A 65 -0.91 10.67 -7.42
N LYS A 66 -0.65 10.13 -8.62
CA LYS A 66 -1.00 10.79 -9.89
C LYS A 66 -2.50 11.07 -10.03
N LYS A 67 -3.37 10.15 -9.60
CA LYS A 67 -4.83 10.36 -9.62
C LYS A 67 -5.24 11.51 -8.70
N ILE A 68 -4.62 11.60 -7.52
CA ILE A 68 -4.91 12.64 -6.54
C ILE A 68 -4.44 14.01 -7.01
N ASP A 69 -3.23 14.10 -7.56
CA ASP A 69 -2.71 15.36 -8.12
C ASP A 69 -3.61 15.89 -9.24
N ARG A 70 -4.07 15.01 -10.15
CA ARG A 70 -5.05 15.38 -11.19
C ARG A 70 -6.36 15.89 -10.60
N LYS A 71 -6.86 15.25 -9.55
CA LYS A 71 -8.12 15.61 -8.90
C LYS A 71 -8.00 16.92 -8.12
N LYS A 72 -6.90 17.15 -7.40
CA LYS A 72 -6.59 18.41 -6.71
C LYS A 72 -6.50 19.59 -7.69
N ASN A 73 -5.96 19.36 -8.89
CA ASN A 73 -5.90 20.37 -9.93
C ASN A 73 -7.27 20.67 -10.57
N ALA A 74 -8.18 19.69 -10.61
CA ALA A 74 -9.53 19.86 -11.15
C ALA A 74 -10.51 20.50 -10.14
N MET A 75 -10.33 20.29 -8.84
CA MET A 75 -11.20 20.81 -7.79
C MET A 75 -10.75 22.22 -7.33
N LYS A 76 -11.09 23.26 -8.11
CA LYS A 76 -11.12 24.63 -7.60
C LYS A 76 -12.43 24.85 -6.80
N LYS A 77 -12.33 24.72 -5.47
CA LYS A 77 -13.28 25.13 -4.41
C LYS A 77 -14.77 25.15 -4.80
N GLN A 78 -15.44 24.01 -4.67
CA GLN A 78 -16.88 23.99 -4.41
C GLN A 78 -17.09 23.73 -2.92
N ASN A 79 -17.50 24.77 -2.19
CA ASN A 79 -17.95 24.64 -0.80
C ASN A 79 -19.39 24.11 -0.84
N LEU A 80 -19.56 22.79 -0.87
CA LEU A 80 -20.84 22.16 -0.62
C LEU A 80 -20.97 21.95 0.88
N GLY A 81 -22.00 22.55 1.47
CA GLY A 81 -22.19 22.62 2.92
C GLY A 81 -22.02 21.27 3.61
N MET A 82 -21.32 21.32 4.75
CA MET A 82 -21.06 20.21 5.65
C MET A 82 -22.39 19.64 6.15
N PHE A 83 -22.86 18.56 5.54
CA PHE A 83 -23.92 17.74 6.12
C PHE A 83 -23.25 16.70 7.00
N ASN A 84 -23.31 16.90 8.31
CA ASN A 84 -22.82 15.97 9.31
C ASN A 84 -23.69 14.70 9.25
N HIS A 85 -23.22 13.70 8.52
CA HIS A 85 -23.75 12.35 8.61
C HIS A 85 -22.85 11.60 9.58
N SER A 86 -23.27 11.45 10.83
CA SER A 86 -22.40 10.85 11.86
C SER A 86 -21.88 9.47 11.42
N GLU A 87 -22.63 8.70 10.65
CA GLU A 87 -22.20 7.42 10.10
C GLU A 87 -20.97 7.54 9.17
N LEU A 88 -20.94 8.56 8.30
CA LEU A 88 -19.78 8.81 7.43
C LEU A 88 -18.57 9.23 8.25
N ASP A 89 -18.76 10.08 9.26
CA ASP A 89 -17.69 10.50 10.17
C ASP A 89 -17.06 9.27 10.86
N HIS A 90 -17.90 8.41 11.45
CA HIS A 90 -17.45 7.16 12.09
C HIS A 90 -16.76 6.22 11.10
N PHE A 91 -17.28 6.10 9.87
CA PHE A 91 -16.63 5.30 8.83
C PHE A 91 -15.24 5.84 8.49
N MET A 92 -15.11 7.15 8.27
CA MET A 92 -13.84 7.77 7.92
C MET A 92 -12.80 7.61 9.03
N GLU A 93 -13.21 7.79 10.29
CA GLU A 93 -12.37 7.55 11.47
C GLU A 93 -11.93 6.09 11.60
N ALA A 94 -12.89 5.17 11.58
CA ALA A 94 -12.64 3.73 11.69
C ALA A 94 -11.70 3.23 10.58
N TYR A 95 -11.86 3.74 9.36
CA TYR A 95 -11.03 3.35 8.24
C TYR A 95 -9.60 3.88 8.36
N CYS A 96 -9.42 5.13 8.78
CA CYS A 96 -8.09 5.68 9.08
C CYS A 96 -7.39 4.86 10.17
N MET A 97 -8.10 4.52 11.24
CA MET A 97 -7.57 3.68 12.33
C MET A 97 -7.18 2.28 11.84
N ALA A 98 -8.03 1.66 11.01
CA ALA A 98 -7.77 0.33 10.47
C ALA A 98 -6.50 0.33 9.58
N LEU A 99 -6.31 1.35 8.75
CA LEU A 99 -5.11 1.51 7.93
C LEU A 99 -3.85 1.70 8.80
N GLY A 100 -3.93 2.49 9.87
CA GLY A 100 -2.82 2.65 10.82
C GLY A 100 -2.39 1.32 11.46
N LYS A 101 -3.37 0.54 11.94
CA LYS A 101 -3.11 -0.80 12.50
C LYS A 101 -2.54 -1.77 11.46
N LEU A 102 -3.04 -1.73 10.23
CA LEU A 102 -2.51 -2.54 9.14
C LEU A 102 -1.04 -2.18 8.84
N LYS A 103 -0.70 -0.89 8.81
CA LYS A 103 0.68 -0.43 8.63
C LYS A 103 1.60 -1.01 9.72
N GLU A 104 1.24 -0.85 10.99
CA GLU A 104 2.04 -1.39 12.11
C GLU A 104 2.21 -2.91 12.00
N ALA A 105 1.12 -3.64 11.74
CA ALA A 105 1.15 -5.09 11.59
C ALA A 105 2.01 -5.58 10.42
N MET A 106 2.22 -4.76 9.39
CA MET A 106 3.16 -5.08 8.29
C MET A 106 4.60 -4.68 8.62
N GLU A 107 4.81 -3.55 9.30
CA GLU A 107 6.13 -2.99 9.57
C GLU A 107 6.88 -3.73 10.68
N GLU A 108 6.17 -4.22 11.69
CA GLU A 108 6.74 -5.00 12.80
C GLU A 108 7.49 -6.25 12.32
N PRO A 109 6.89 -7.22 11.59
CA PRO A 109 7.59 -8.42 11.14
C PRO A 109 8.70 -8.11 10.13
N GLN A 110 8.57 -7.05 9.33
CA GLN A 110 9.64 -6.61 8.42
C GLN A 110 10.87 -6.12 9.19
N THR A 111 10.64 -5.33 10.24
CA THR A 111 11.71 -4.78 11.08
C THR A 111 12.41 -5.89 11.86
N GLU A 112 11.64 -6.82 12.44
CA GLU A 112 12.18 -7.98 13.16
C GLU A 112 13.04 -8.87 12.24
N SER A 113 12.54 -9.17 11.04
CA SER A 113 13.28 -9.96 10.04
C SER A 113 14.58 -9.28 9.63
N LEU A 114 14.56 -7.96 9.41
CA LEU A 114 15.75 -7.19 9.05
C LEU A 114 16.78 -7.18 10.18
N ALA A 115 16.34 -7.01 11.43
CA ALA A 115 17.20 -7.07 12.59
C ALA A 115 17.89 -8.44 12.72
N PHE A 116 17.14 -9.52 12.54
CA PHE A 116 17.68 -10.88 12.52
C PHE A 116 18.74 -11.07 11.43
N ILE A 117 18.45 -10.65 10.20
CA ILE A 117 19.39 -10.75 9.06
C ILE A 117 20.68 -9.98 9.35
N ASN A 118 20.58 -8.73 9.82
CA ASN A 118 21.75 -7.90 10.12
C ASN A 118 22.60 -8.51 11.24
N ASN A 119 21.97 -9.06 12.27
CA ASN A 119 22.67 -9.76 13.35
C ASN A 119 23.44 -10.99 12.83
N MET A 120 22.81 -11.80 11.97
CA MET A 120 23.49 -12.95 11.36
C MET A 120 24.63 -12.52 10.44
N HIS A 121 24.44 -11.44 9.69
CA HIS A 121 25.47 -10.90 8.82
C HIS A 121 26.70 -10.43 9.62
N SER A 122 26.51 -9.76 10.76
CA SER A 122 27.60 -9.37 11.66
C SER A 122 28.40 -10.57 12.14
N GLN A 123 27.72 -11.61 12.63
CA GLN A 123 28.40 -12.82 13.12
C GLN A 123 29.22 -13.50 12.02
N LEU A 124 28.71 -13.55 10.79
CA LEU A 124 29.41 -14.14 9.65
C LEU A 124 30.63 -13.32 9.22
N THR A 125 30.53 -11.98 9.27
CA THR A 125 31.65 -11.08 9.00
C THR A 125 32.76 -11.27 10.03
N ASP A 126 32.43 -11.30 11.32
CA ASP A 126 33.42 -11.48 12.41
C ASP A 126 34.21 -12.79 12.27
N LEU A 127 33.52 -13.88 11.91
CA LEU A 127 34.16 -15.18 11.66
C LEU A 127 35.11 -15.13 10.45
N THR A 128 34.71 -14.45 9.38
CA THR A 128 35.50 -14.36 8.14
C THR A 128 36.75 -13.51 8.36
N ASP A 129 36.62 -12.37 9.03
CA ASP A 129 37.75 -11.49 9.34
C ASP A 129 38.75 -12.21 10.27
N GLY A 130 38.25 -12.95 11.26
CA GLY A 130 39.08 -13.79 12.13
C GLY A 130 39.89 -14.86 11.39
N LEU A 131 39.34 -15.44 10.32
CA LEU A 131 40.05 -16.43 9.48
C LEU A 131 41.19 -15.80 8.67
N THR A 132 41.04 -14.56 8.22
CA THR A 132 42.08 -13.88 7.40
C THR A 132 43.31 -13.47 8.20
N LEU A 133 43.17 -13.13 9.50
CA LEU A 133 44.30 -12.82 10.37
C LEU A 133 45.05 -14.07 10.88
N SER A 134 44.46 -15.26 10.76
CA SER A 134 45.04 -16.50 11.28
C SER A 134 46.01 -17.21 10.32
N SER A 135 46.38 -16.63 9.18
CA SER A 135 47.43 -17.21 8.32
C SER A 135 48.81 -16.97 8.94
N PRO A 136 49.55 -18.00 9.41
CA PRO A 136 50.85 -17.80 10.02
C PRO A 136 51.91 -17.60 8.93
N SER A 137 52.25 -16.34 8.65
CA SER A 137 53.44 -16.00 7.86
C SER A 137 54.69 -15.93 8.75
N SER A 138 55.36 -17.05 8.97
CA SER A 138 56.78 -17.15 9.38
C SER A 138 57.15 -18.62 9.58
N SER A 139 58.27 -19.20 9.15
CA SER A 139 59.44 -18.73 8.41
C SER A 139 60.25 -20.01 8.14
N THR A 140 60.67 -20.26 6.90
CA THR A 140 61.47 -21.43 6.54
C THR A 140 62.85 -21.38 7.22
N SER A 141 63.05 -22.18 8.27
CA SER A 141 64.39 -22.48 8.79
C SER A 141 65.05 -23.52 7.88
N LYS A 142 65.99 -23.10 7.05
CA LYS A 142 66.92 -23.98 6.33
C LYS A 142 68.31 -23.78 6.91
N HIS A 143 68.69 -24.60 7.88
CA HIS A 143 70.09 -24.81 8.22
C HIS A 143 70.45 -26.25 7.83
N ASN A 144 70.90 -26.43 6.59
CA ASN A 144 71.49 -27.70 6.17
C ASN A 144 73.01 -27.63 6.35
N LEU A 145 73.44 -28.47 7.30
CA LEU A 145 74.68 -29.22 7.38
C LEU A 145 75.49 -29.26 6.08
N LYS A 146 76.78 -28.89 6.17
CA LYS A 146 77.79 -29.15 5.14
C LYS A 146 78.86 -30.06 5.76
N ASP A 147 78.82 -31.34 5.40
CA ASP A 147 79.90 -32.30 5.59
C ASP A 147 80.82 -32.33 4.35
N GLY A 148 82.14 -32.53 4.59
CA GLY A 148 83.17 -32.92 3.60
C GLY A 148 83.72 -31.75 2.76
N ILE A 149 85.03 -31.52 2.66
CA ILE A 149 86.20 -32.41 2.52
C ILE A 149 87.38 -31.87 3.33
#